data_AF-A0AA87IF04-F1
#
_entry.id   AF-A0AA87IF04-F1
#
_cell.length_a   1.000
_cell.length_b   1.000
_cell.length_c   1.000
_cell.angle_alpha   90.00
_cell.angle_beta   90.00
_cell.angle_gamma   90.00
#
_symmetry.space_group_name_H-M   'P 1'
#
loop_
_entity.id
_entity.type
_entity.pdbx_description
1 polymer ?
#
loop_
_entity_poly.entity_id
_entity_poly.type
_entity_poly.pdbx_seq_one_letter_code
_entity_poly.pdbx_strand_id
1 'polypeptide(L)'
;MTIELVDGKSGRAHISSEDKAIIHQAKFSKSDVVFDWGDAFKCTMGSANKATIGTGCASIQGLDWHITAAESVTISNGSQGMKRNDIICAHYHRDSSNGNELVNLVVLKGTPNATVAADPTIPSGKILSDAVDAYMP
;
A
#
# COMPACT_ATOMS: atom_id res chain seq x y z
N MET A 1 15.07 -24.12 -16.36
CA MET A 1 15.07 -24.79 -15.04
C MET A 1 13.92 -24.19 -14.26
N THR A 2 13.07 -24.98 -13.61
CA THR A 2 11.83 -24.50 -12.97
C THR A 2 11.93 -24.40 -11.44
N ILE A 3 13.12 -24.64 -10.88
CA ILE A 3 13.41 -24.59 -9.45
C ILE A 3 14.50 -23.55 -9.24
N GLU A 4 14.30 -22.68 -8.26
CA GLU A 4 15.26 -21.63 -7.88
C GLU A 4 15.56 -21.68 -6.37
N LEU A 5 16.84 -21.56 -6.03
CA LEU A 5 17.29 -21.35 -4.66
C LEU A 5 17.36 -19.84 -4.41
N VAL A 6 16.39 -19.29 -3.68
CA VAL A 6 16.27 -17.84 -3.44
C VAL A 6 17.28 -17.35 -2.40
N ASP A 7 17.20 -17.82 -1.16
CA ASP A 7 18.03 -17.32 -0.05
C ASP A 7 19.41 -18.02 0.03
N GLY A 8 20.04 -18.31 -1.12
CA GLY A 8 21.32 -19.01 -1.21
C GLY A 8 22.35 -18.30 -2.09
N LYS A 9 23.63 -18.71 -2.03
CA LYS A 9 24.69 -18.15 -2.87
C LYS A 9 24.72 -18.87 -4.22
N SER A 10 24.43 -18.17 -5.31
CA SER A 10 24.47 -18.73 -6.68
C SER A 10 25.69 -18.27 -7.51
N GLY A 11 26.57 -17.45 -6.93
CA GLY A 11 27.72 -16.85 -7.64
C GLY A 11 27.36 -15.67 -8.54
N ARG A 12 26.08 -15.29 -8.61
CA ARG A 12 25.55 -14.09 -9.30
C ARG A 12 24.40 -13.46 -8.51
N ALA A 13 24.03 -12.23 -8.87
CA ALA A 13 22.73 -11.69 -8.48
C ALA A 13 21.62 -12.51 -9.17
N HIS A 14 20.60 -12.90 -8.41
CA HIS A 14 19.52 -13.78 -8.90
C HIS A 14 18.21 -13.57 -8.16
N ILE A 15 18.24 -13.18 -6.88
CA ILE A 15 17.06 -12.86 -6.10
C ILE A 15 16.33 -11.64 -6.69
N SER A 16 15.07 -11.83 -7.08
CA SER A 16 14.16 -10.78 -7.51
C SER A 16 13.22 -10.32 -6.38
N SER A 17 12.52 -9.19 -6.58
CA SER A 17 11.43 -8.76 -5.68
C SER A 17 10.26 -9.75 -5.71
N GLU A 18 10.00 -10.37 -6.86
CA GLU A 18 8.98 -11.42 -7.03
C GLU A 18 9.28 -12.64 -6.14
N ASP A 19 10.53 -13.11 -6.12
CA ASP A 19 10.95 -14.23 -5.26
C ASP A 19 10.67 -13.94 -3.78
N LYS A 20 11.01 -12.71 -3.35
CA LYS A 20 10.77 -12.28 -1.97
C LYS A 20 9.28 -12.21 -1.66
N ALA A 21 8.49 -11.62 -2.55
CA ALA A 21 7.04 -11.54 -2.38
C ALA A 21 6.39 -12.93 -2.26
N ILE A 22 6.76 -13.88 -3.13
CA ILE A 22 6.26 -15.27 -3.08
C ILE A 22 6.61 -15.92 -1.74
N ILE A 23 7.86 -15.81 -1.30
CA ILE A 23 8.33 -16.41 -0.05
C ILE A 23 7.70 -15.75 1.18
N HIS A 24 7.51 -14.43 1.17
CA HIS A 24 6.84 -13.71 2.25
C HIS A 24 5.37 -14.07 2.34
N GLN A 25 4.66 -14.17 1.20
CA GLN A 25 3.27 -14.65 1.19
C GLN A 25 3.15 -16.08 1.74
N ALA A 26 4.11 -16.93 1.42
CA ALA A 26 4.14 -18.31 1.91
C ALA A 26 4.45 -18.41 3.41
N LYS A 27 5.26 -17.50 3.96
CA LYS A 27 5.68 -17.50 5.37
C LYS A 27 4.69 -16.80 6.31
N PHE A 28 4.18 -15.63 5.91
CA PHE A 28 3.46 -14.74 6.82
C PHE A 28 1.96 -14.71 6.53
N SER A 29 1.55 -14.36 5.31
CA SER A 29 0.15 -14.30 4.92
C SER A 29 -0.01 -14.07 3.41
N LYS A 30 -1.08 -14.61 2.82
CA LYS A 30 -1.51 -14.25 1.45
C LYS A 30 -2.31 -12.94 1.38
N SER A 31 -2.64 -12.37 2.54
CA SER A 31 -3.33 -11.09 2.68
C SER A 31 -2.32 -9.98 2.97
N ASP A 32 -2.72 -8.74 2.72
CA ASP A 32 -1.95 -7.57 3.13
C ASP A 32 -1.96 -7.46 4.67
N VAL A 33 -0.84 -7.05 5.25
CA VAL A 33 -0.63 -7.06 6.72
C VAL A 33 0.07 -5.78 7.16
N VAL A 34 -0.44 -5.16 8.23
CA VAL A 34 0.30 -4.17 9.02
C VAL A 34 1.01 -4.89 10.16
N PHE A 35 2.31 -4.65 10.32
CA PHE A 35 3.10 -5.21 11.40
C PHE A 35 3.08 -4.28 12.62
N ASP A 36 3.19 -4.86 13.81
CA ASP A 36 3.30 -4.13 15.08
C ASP A 36 4.71 -3.53 15.22
N TRP A 37 4.95 -2.44 14.50
CA TRP A 37 6.21 -1.70 14.47
C TRP A 37 5.95 -0.20 14.30
N GLY A 38 6.78 0.63 14.95
CA GLY A 38 6.64 2.08 14.92
C GLY A 38 5.30 2.51 15.52
N ASP A 39 4.60 3.41 14.85
CA ASP A 39 3.24 3.81 15.21
C ASP A 39 2.16 2.93 14.55
N ALA A 40 2.53 1.83 13.90
CA ALA A 40 1.64 0.98 13.11
C ALA A 40 0.74 1.79 12.16
N PHE A 41 1.34 2.78 11.48
CA PHE A 41 0.67 3.72 10.56
C PHE A 41 -0.49 4.51 11.19
N LYS A 42 -0.45 4.76 12.50
CA LYS A 42 -1.49 5.55 13.18
C LYS A 42 -1.79 6.85 12.43
N CYS A 43 -3.04 7.02 12.06
CA CYS A 43 -3.53 8.23 11.41
C CYS A 43 -3.98 9.25 12.45
N THR A 44 -3.51 10.49 12.31
CA THR A 44 -3.95 11.64 13.12
C THR A 44 -4.35 12.80 12.23
N MET A 45 -5.36 13.56 12.64
CA MET A 45 -5.83 14.72 11.88
C MET A 45 -5.24 16.00 12.46
N GLY A 46 -4.48 16.74 11.64
CA GLY A 46 -3.98 18.08 11.99
C GLY A 46 -4.96 19.20 11.62
N SER A 47 -5.82 18.95 10.63
CA SER A 47 -6.95 19.81 10.26
C SER A 47 -7.99 18.97 9.50
N ALA A 48 -9.10 19.59 9.06
CA ALA A 48 -10.09 18.91 8.22
C ALA A 48 -9.52 18.40 6.87
N ASN A 49 -8.35 18.90 6.44
CA ASN A 49 -7.77 18.62 5.13
C ASN A 49 -6.37 18.03 5.17
N LYS A 50 -5.84 17.76 6.37
CA LYS A 50 -4.47 17.28 6.54
C LYS A 50 -4.44 16.15 7.55
N ALA A 51 -4.28 14.94 7.04
CA ALA A 51 -3.96 13.76 7.82
C ALA A 51 -2.44 13.62 7.96
N THR A 52 -1.99 13.00 9.04
CA THR A 52 -0.61 12.60 9.24
C THR A 52 -0.58 11.12 9.59
N ILE A 53 0.13 10.35 8.79
CA ILE A 53 0.34 8.91 8.97
C ILE A 53 1.67 8.73 9.69
N GLY A 54 1.64 8.08 10.85
CA GLY A 54 2.82 7.79 11.65
C GLY A 54 3.75 6.78 10.99
N THR A 55 4.83 6.47 11.69
CA THR A 55 5.76 5.42 11.24
C THR A 55 5.09 4.05 11.23
N GLY A 56 5.57 3.12 10.42
CA GLY A 56 4.99 1.78 10.36
C GLY A 56 5.66 0.88 9.33
N CYS A 57 5.42 -0.42 9.44
CA CYS A 57 5.83 -1.43 8.46
C CYS A 57 4.63 -2.27 8.05
N ALA A 58 4.54 -2.61 6.76
CA ALA A 58 3.47 -3.46 6.21
C ALA A 58 4.00 -4.34 5.08
N SER A 59 3.18 -5.31 4.69
CA SER A 59 3.38 -6.13 3.50
C SER A 59 2.15 -5.99 2.60
N ILE A 60 2.36 -5.57 1.35
CA ILE A 60 1.34 -5.60 0.30
C ILE A 60 1.66 -6.78 -0.62
N GLN A 61 0.84 -7.83 -0.56
CA GLN A 61 1.04 -9.06 -1.33
C GLN A 61 2.47 -9.62 -1.24
N GLY A 62 3.08 -9.58 -0.05
CA GLY A 62 4.44 -10.09 0.20
C GLY A 62 5.57 -9.09 -0.07
N LEU A 63 5.29 -7.94 -0.69
CA LEU A 63 6.26 -6.85 -0.79
C LEU A 63 6.19 -5.99 0.47
N ASP A 64 7.27 -5.99 1.24
CA ASP A 64 7.35 -5.25 2.49
C ASP A 64 7.73 -3.80 2.24
N TRP A 65 7.07 -2.88 2.93
CA TRP A 65 7.28 -1.43 2.82
C TRP A 65 7.13 -0.77 4.20
N HIS A 66 7.64 0.46 4.32
CA HIS A 66 7.60 1.19 5.58
C HIS A 66 7.48 2.70 5.41
N ILE A 67 7.04 3.36 6.49
CA ILE A 67 7.18 4.80 6.69
C ILE A 67 8.16 4.99 7.85
N THR A 68 9.32 5.58 7.56
CA THR A 68 10.41 5.79 8.54
C THR A 68 10.32 7.12 9.26
N ALA A 69 9.57 8.07 8.71
CA ALA A 69 9.23 9.36 9.32
C ALA A 69 7.81 9.74 8.92
N ALA A 70 7.05 10.36 9.83
CA ALA A 70 5.64 10.63 9.62
C ALA A 70 5.37 11.42 8.32
N GLU A 71 4.36 10.98 7.56
CA GLU A 71 3.99 11.57 6.27
C GLU A 71 2.67 12.32 6.36
N SER A 72 2.57 13.44 5.64
CA SER A 72 1.34 14.23 5.57
C SER A 72 0.58 13.94 4.29
N VAL A 73 -0.71 13.65 4.44
CA VAL A 73 -1.62 13.40 3.32
C VAL A 73 -2.67 14.50 3.25
N THR A 74 -2.82 15.09 2.06
CA THR A 74 -3.81 16.14 1.82
C THR A 74 -5.14 15.54 1.42
N ILE A 75 -6.20 15.92 2.15
CA ILE A 75 -7.57 15.52 1.88
C ILE A 75 -8.30 16.71 1.25
N SER A 76 -8.87 16.49 0.07
CA SER A 76 -9.62 17.54 -0.65
C SER A 76 -10.85 18.00 0.13
N ASN A 77 -11.23 19.26 -0.03
CA ASN A 77 -12.41 19.83 0.64
C ASN A 77 -13.69 19.01 0.41
N GLY A 78 -14.53 18.98 1.45
CA GLY A 78 -15.91 18.50 1.36
C GLY A 78 -16.83 19.51 0.68
N SER A 79 -18.08 19.12 0.50
CA SER A 79 -19.15 19.99 -0.02
C SER A 79 -20.16 20.26 1.10
N GLN A 80 -20.72 21.47 1.13
CA GLN A 80 -21.67 21.87 2.16
C GLN A 80 -22.90 20.95 2.18
N GLY A 81 -23.31 20.51 3.38
CA GLY A 81 -24.46 19.63 3.55
C GLY A 81 -24.25 18.18 3.10
N MET A 82 -23.03 17.80 2.70
CA MET A 82 -22.71 16.47 2.20
C MET A 82 -21.78 15.73 3.16
N LYS A 83 -21.97 14.41 3.27
CA LYS A 83 -21.05 13.47 3.92
C LYS A 83 -20.20 12.78 2.84
N ARG A 84 -18.95 12.44 3.16
CA ARG A 84 -18.05 11.70 2.28
C ARG A 84 -17.05 10.92 3.13
N ASN A 85 -16.81 9.66 2.78
CA ASN A 85 -15.72 8.86 3.33
C ASN A 85 -14.61 8.83 2.28
N ASP A 86 -13.37 9.04 2.72
CA ASP A 86 -12.18 8.87 1.88
C ASP A 86 -11.32 7.79 2.55
N ILE A 87 -10.53 7.04 1.77
CA ILE A 87 -9.58 6.06 2.29
C ILE A 87 -8.17 6.48 1.90
N ILE A 88 -7.26 6.51 2.88
CA ILE A 88 -5.82 6.68 2.62
C ILE A 88 -5.26 5.28 2.41
N CYS A 89 -4.72 5.00 1.22
CA CYS A 89 -4.12 3.71 0.89
C CYS A 89 -2.61 3.87 0.69
N ALA A 90 -1.87 2.80 0.93
CA ALA A 90 -0.60 2.61 0.26
C ALA A 90 -0.85 2.13 -1.17
N HIS A 91 -0.31 2.83 -2.15
CA HIS A 91 -0.41 2.51 -3.57
C HIS A 91 0.95 2.01 -4.03
N TYR A 92 1.00 0.73 -4.40
CA TYR A 92 2.11 0.17 -5.15
C TYR A 92 1.94 0.51 -6.63
N HIS A 93 3.00 1.00 -7.26
CA HIS A 93 3.08 1.19 -8.70
C HIS A 93 4.38 0.60 -9.25
N ARG A 94 4.28 -0.16 -10.35
CA ARG A 94 5.41 -0.63 -11.16
C ARG A 94 5.42 0.06 -12.51
N ASP A 95 6.46 0.85 -12.76
CA ASP A 95 6.65 1.52 -14.03
C ASP A 95 6.91 0.48 -15.14
N SER A 96 6.02 0.42 -16.13
CA SER A 96 6.09 -0.56 -17.20
C SER A 96 7.29 -0.39 -18.14
N SER A 97 7.94 0.77 -18.14
CA SER A 97 9.06 1.08 -19.04
C SER A 97 10.41 0.61 -18.50
N ASN A 98 10.61 0.67 -17.18
CA ASN A 98 11.88 0.39 -16.54
C ASN A 98 11.78 -0.66 -15.41
N GLY A 99 10.57 -1.07 -15.02
CA GLY A 99 10.32 -2.06 -13.99
C GLY A 99 10.50 -1.55 -12.56
N ASN A 100 10.73 -0.24 -12.36
CA ASN A 100 10.90 0.32 -11.02
C ASN A 100 9.58 0.29 -10.27
N GLU A 101 9.67 -0.14 -9.01
CA GLU A 101 8.54 -0.27 -8.10
C GLU A 101 8.61 0.83 -7.05
N LEU A 102 7.45 1.39 -6.70
CA LEU A 102 7.32 2.41 -5.67
C LEU A 102 6.06 2.17 -4.86
N VAL A 103 6.10 2.58 -3.59
CA VAL A 103 4.92 2.66 -2.73
C VAL A 103 4.80 4.10 -2.23
N ASN A 104 3.61 4.68 -2.38
CA ASN A 104 3.29 6.00 -1.85
C ASN A 104 1.89 6.03 -1.24
N LEU A 105 1.66 6.96 -0.31
CA LEU A 105 0.32 7.19 0.22
C LEU A 105 -0.54 7.93 -0.82
N VAL A 106 -1.77 7.47 -1.02
CA VAL A 106 -2.78 8.12 -1.87
C VAL A 106 -4.10 8.23 -1.14
N VAL A 107 -4.91 9.21 -1.53
CA VAL A 107 -6.30 9.33 -1.06
C VAL A 107 -7.24 8.83 -2.14
N LEU A 108 -7.90 7.71 -1.90
CA LEU A 108 -9.07 7.31 -2.66
C LEU A 108 -10.25 8.17 -2.18
N LYS A 109 -10.67 9.09 -3.03
CA LYS A 109 -11.76 10.02 -2.72
C LYS A 109 -13.10 9.32 -2.90
N GLY A 110 -13.95 9.36 -1.88
CA GLY A 110 -15.32 8.85 -1.99
C GLY A 110 -16.27 9.77 -2.75
N THR A 111 -17.51 9.35 -2.84
CA THR A 111 -18.58 10.13 -3.48
C THR A 111 -19.40 10.87 -2.42
N PRO A 112 -19.60 12.20 -2.53
CA PRO A 112 -20.44 12.94 -1.61
C PRO A 112 -21.88 12.42 -1.60
N ASN A 113 -22.48 12.30 -0.41
CA ASN A 113 -23.85 11.89 -0.21
C ASN A 113 -24.53 12.73 0.88
N ALA A 114 -25.77 13.18 0.66
CA ALA A 114 -26.46 14.07 1.60
C ALA A 114 -26.87 13.36 2.92
N THR A 115 -26.99 12.03 2.91
CA THR A 115 -27.54 11.26 4.04
C THR A 115 -26.53 10.28 4.62
N VAL A 116 -26.00 9.36 3.81
CA VAL A 116 -25.12 8.26 4.22
C VAL A 116 -23.95 8.18 3.24
N ALA A 117 -22.74 8.45 3.74
CA ALA A 117 -21.52 8.23 2.96
C ALA A 117 -21.19 6.74 2.90
N ALA A 118 -20.65 6.32 1.76
CA ALA A 118 -20.09 4.98 1.58
C ALA A 118 -18.59 5.10 1.33
N ASP A 119 -17.86 4.07 1.72
CA ASP A 119 -16.43 3.98 1.45
C ASP A 119 -16.17 3.85 -0.05
N PRO A 120 -15.10 4.48 -0.57
CA PRO A 120 -14.68 4.28 -1.94
C PRO A 120 -14.28 2.83 -2.18
N THR A 121 -14.54 2.33 -3.39
CA THR A 121 -14.03 1.03 -3.82
C THR A 121 -12.51 1.07 -3.94
N ILE A 122 -11.83 0.10 -3.33
CA ILE A 122 -10.39 -0.10 -3.50
C ILE A 122 -10.14 -0.79 -4.84
N PRO A 123 -9.35 -0.20 -5.77
CA PRO A 123 -9.01 -0.86 -7.02
C PRO A 123 -8.27 -2.18 -6.76
N SER A 124 -8.71 -3.26 -7.39
CA SER A 124 -8.06 -4.56 -7.26
C SER A 124 -6.84 -4.65 -8.16
N GLY A 125 -5.72 -5.12 -7.61
CA GLY A 125 -4.52 -5.46 -8.36
C GLY A 125 -3.87 -6.72 -7.78
N LYS A 126 -3.26 -7.56 -8.63
CA LYS A 126 -2.51 -8.74 -8.24
C LYS A 126 -1.08 -8.62 -8.75
N ILE A 127 -0.16 -8.24 -7.87
CA ILE A 127 1.23 -7.88 -8.23
C ILE A 127 1.94 -9.09 -8.86
N LEU A 128 1.81 -10.27 -8.25
CA LEU A 128 2.33 -11.55 -8.76
C LEU A 128 1.53 -12.11 -9.96
N SER A 129 0.63 -11.32 -10.53
CA SER A 129 -0.11 -11.63 -11.76
C SER A 129 -0.10 -10.41 -12.68
N ASP A 130 1.05 -9.72 -12.70
CA ASP A 130 1.41 -8.61 -13.57
C ASP A 130 0.63 -7.31 -13.42
N ALA A 131 -0.14 -7.14 -12.34
CA ALA A 131 -0.75 -5.84 -12.07
C ALA A 131 0.34 -4.80 -11.78
N VAL A 132 0.29 -3.69 -12.52
CA VAL A 132 1.18 -2.53 -12.32
C VAL A 132 0.75 -1.65 -11.16
N ASP A 133 -0.49 -1.80 -10.70
CA ASP A 133 -1.04 -1.06 -9.56
C ASP A 133 -1.65 -2.03 -8.55
N ALA A 134 -1.45 -1.77 -7.26
CA ALA A 134 -2.16 -2.42 -6.16
C ALA A 134 -2.33 -1.45 -4.99
N TYR A 135 -3.39 -1.64 -4.21
CA TYR A 135 -3.76 -0.72 -3.14
C TYR A 135 -4.01 -1.50 -1.84
N MET A 136 -3.35 -1.07 -0.77
CA MET A 136 -3.55 -1.56 0.59
C MET A 136 -4.21 -0.44 1.42
N PRO A 137 -5.47 -0.60 1.85
CA PRO A 137 -6.21 0.40 2.62
C PRO A 137 -5.79 0.47 4.10
#